data_AF-A4X7C0-F1
#
_entry.id   AF-A4X7C0-F1
#
_cell.length_a   1.000
_cell.length_b   1.000
_cell.length_c   1.000
_cell.angle_alpha   90.00
_cell.angle_beta   90.00
_cell.angle_gamma   90.00
#
_symmetry.space_group_name_H-M   'P 1'
#
loop_
_entity.id
_entity.type
_entity.pdbx_description
1 polymer ?
#
loop_
_entity_poly.entity_id
_entity_poly.type
_entity_poly.pdbx_seq_one_letter_code
_entity_poly.pdbx_strand_id
1 'polypeptide(L)'
;MTEHHHDQRTPEPTTVAAWFVLGVAPTEDVPWWAAQWLADGHDRPALRELAGLNGQDSHTVNDLLPVALAELGTTLPSTTVAAASEAFRQLAEMCLSERAGELWVTQQVDDIVTRADYDNEVIDLPLGQLYGTEDAWQGDGGPPIEELKNTVRACCAAQLRAA
;
A
#
# COMPACT_ATOMS: atom_id res chain seq x y z
N MET A 1 -24.62 -6.85 -3.48
CA MET A 1 -23.99 -5.99 -4.51
C MET A 1 -23.05 -5.06 -3.78
N THR A 2 -21.86 -5.55 -3.47
CA THR A 2 -20.77 -4.75 -2.93
C THR A 2 -20.13 -4.04 -4.11
N GLU A 3 -20.50 -2.78 -4.31
CA GLU A 3 -19.79 -1.90 -5.23
C GLU A 3 -18.41 -1.64 -4.64
N HIS A 4 -17.43 -2.44 -5.06
CA HIS A 4 -16.01 -2.09 -4.91
C HIS A 4 -15.76 -0.88 -5.82
N HIS A 5 -16.03 0.33 -5.31
CA HIS A 5 -15.47 1.55 -5.87
C HIS A 5 -13.94 1.47 -5.72
N HIS A 6 -13.28 0.81 -6.66
CA HIS A 6 -11.86 0.97 -6.89
C HIS A 6 -11.67 2.43 -7.31
N ASP A 7 -11.14 3.24 -6.40
CA ASP A 7 -10.61 4.55 -6.74
C ASP A 7 -9.64 4.34 -7.92
N GLN A 8 -10.02 4.84 -9.11
CA GLN A 8 -9.48 4.52 -10.43
C GLN A 8 -8.08 5.11 -10.68
N ARG A 9 -7.24 5.19 -9.66
CA ARG A 9 -5.92 5.83 -9.77
C ARG A 9 -4.86 4.76 -9.74
N THR A 10 -4.16 4.65 -10.87
CA THR A 10 -3.00 3.79 -11.01
C THR A 10 -1.96 4.20 -9.95
N PRO A 11 -1.53 3.28 -9.09
CA PRO A 11 -0.49 3.54 -8.12
C PRO A 11 0.85 3.80 -8.82
N GLU A 12 1.74 4.51 -8.14
CA GLU A 12 3.10 4.68 -8.63
C GLU A 12 3.84 3.33 -8.61
N PRO A 13 4.81 3.10 -9.51
CA PRO A 13 5.60 1.86 -9.50
C PRO A 13 6.28 1.59 -8.15
N THR A 14 6.73 2.63 -7.43
CA THR A 14 7.32 2.49 -6.09
C THR A 14 6.32 1.99 -5.05
N THR A 15 5.04 2.37 -5.17
CA THR A 15 3.94 1.83 -4.36
C THR A 15 3.82 0.33 -4.55
N VAL A 16 3.74 -0.09 -5.81
CA VAL A 16 3.53 -1.48 -6.17
C VAL A 16 4.75 -2.33 -5.77
N ALA A 17 5.96 -1.78 -5.86
CA ALA A 17 7.18 -2.42 -5.35
C ALA A 17 7.13 -2.68 -3.83
N ALA A 18 6.67 -1.71 -3.05
CA ALA A 18 6.50 -1.88 -1.60
C ALA A 18 5.43 -2.93 -1.27
N TRP A 19 4.28 -2.87 -1.94
CA TRP A 19 3.20 -3.84 -1.77
C TRP A 19 3.59 -5.26 -2.17
N PHE A 20 4.40 -5.39 -3.21
CA PHE A 20 4.93 -6.68 -3.64
C PHE A 20 5.84 -7.29 -2.57
N VAL A 21 6.79 -6.52 -2.01
CA VAL A 21 7.69 -7.01 -0.94
C VAL A 21 6.91 -7.40 0.31
N LEU A 22 5.84 -6.69 0.63
CA LEU A 22 4.96 -6.98 1.78
C LEU A 22 3.95 -8.11 1.50
N GLY A 23 3.87 -8.64 0.28
CA GLY A 23 2.89 -9.66 -0.08
C GLY A 23 1.42 -9.18 -0.01
N VAL A 24 1.18 -7.88 -0.18
CA VAL A 24 -0.17 -7.25 -0.19
C VAL A 24 -0.61 -6.79 -1.58
N ALA A 25 0.26 -6.86 -2.60
CA ALA A 25 -0.08 -6.39 -3.93
C ALA A 25 -1.28 -7.18 -4.50
N PRO A 26 -2.37 -6.52 -4.93
CA PRO A 26 -3.49 -7.20 -5.57
C PRO A 26 -3.09 -7.61 -6.99
N THR A 27 -2.59 -8.83 -7.12
CA THR A 27 -2.04 -9.38 -8.37
C THR A 27 -3.03 -9.34 -9.54
N GLU A 28 -4.33 -9.31 -9.24
CA GLU A 28 -5.41 -9.18 -10.21
C GLU A 28 -5.47 -7.80 -10.89
N ASP A 29 -5.08 -6.73 -10.19
CA ASP A 29 -5.12 -5.35 -10.68
C ASP A 29 -3.81 -4.94 -11.36
N VAL A 30 -2.70 -5.61 -11.01
CA VAL A 30 -1.35 -5.32 -11.53
C VAL A 30 -1.29 -5.26 -13.07
N PRO A 31 -1.89 -6.19 -13.84
CA PRO A 31 -1.90 -6.10 -15.30
C PRO A 31 -2.57 -4.82 -15.83
N TRP A 32 -3.65 -4.37 -15.17
CA TRP A 32 -4.32 -3.14 -15.55
C TRP A 32 -3.45 -1.91 -15.26
N TRP A 33 -2.77 -1.88 -14.10
CA TRP A 33 -1.79 -0.82 -13.79
C TRP A 33 -0.63 -0.80 -14.79
N ALA A 34 -0.13 -1.97 -15.16
CA ALA A 34 0.92 -2.09 -16.17
C ALA A 34 0.47 -1.52 -17.53
N ALA A 35 -0.77 -1.78 -17.93
CA ALA A 35 -1.35 -1.20 -19.14
C ALA A 35 -1.43 0.33 -19.07
N GLN A 36 -1.75 0.90 -17.91
CA GLN A 36 -1.74 2.35 -17.73
C GLN A 36 -0.33 2.93 -17.82
N TRP A 37 0.67 2.33 -17.15
CA TRP A 37 2.07 2.80 -17.25
C TRP A 37 2.61 2.74 -18.70
N LEU A 38 2.18 1.75 -19.50
CA LEU A 38 2.47 1.73 -20.94
C LEU A 38 1.83 2.91 -21.69
N ALA A 39 0.56 3.19 -21.40
CA ALA A 39 -0.17 4.32 -22.00
C ALA A 39 0.48 5.67 -21.65
N ASP A 40 1.09 5.77 -20.46
CA ASP A 40 1.83 6.95 -19.99
C ASP A 40 3.22 7.09 -20.63
N GLY A 41 3.63 6.14 -21.49
CA GLY A 41 4.84 6.21 -22.31
C GLY A 41 6.01 5.39 -21.80
N HIS A 42 5.83 4.56 -20.77
CA HIS A 42 6.87 3.70 -20.21
C HIS A 42 7.04 2.38 -20.99
N ASP A 43 7.03 2.44 -22.32
CA ASP A 43 6.99 1.25 -23.16
C ASP A 43 8.23 0.34 -23.01
N ARG A 44 8.08 -0.76 -22.27
CA ARG A 44 9.14 -1.74 -21.96
C ARG A 44 8.66 -3.19 -22.13
N PRO A 45 9.56 -4.14 -22.51
CA PRO A 45 9.17 -5.51 -22.83
C PRO A 45 8.42 -6.26 -21.73
N ALA A 46 8.95 -6.34 -20.51
CA ALA A 46 8.32 -7.06 -19.41
C ALA A 46 7.02 -6.36 -18.98
N LEU A 47 6.97 -5.02 -19.12
CA LEU A 47 5.76 -4.27 -18.86
C LEU A 47 4.63 -4.57 -19.86
N ARG A 48 4.93 -4.74 -21.16
CA ARG A 48 3.95 -5.21 -22.17
C ARG A 48 3.42 -6.59 -21.86
N GLU A 49 4.31 -7.50 -21.45
CA GLU A 49 3.93 -8.86 -21.12
C GLU A 49 3.01 -8.88 -19.90
N LEU A 50 3.38 -8.12 -18.85
CA LEU A 50 2.57 -7.95 -17.64
C LEU A 50 1.20 -7.35 -17.95
N ALA A 51 1.13 -6.32 -18.80
CA ALA A 51 -0.12 -5.70 -19.24
C ALA A 51 -1.00 -6.61 -20.11
N GLY A 52 -0.40 -7.61 -20.76
CA GLY A 52 -1.12 -8.60 -21.57
C GLY A 52 -1.80 -9.68 -20.74
N LEU A 53 -1.53 -9.76 -19.43
CA LEU A 53 -2.16 -10.72 -18.53
C LEU A 53 -3.58 -10.29 -18.16
N ASN A 54 -4.39 -11.25 -17.71
CA ASN A 54 -5.76 -11.02 -17.24
C ASN A 54 -5.89 -11.04 -15.70
N GLY A 55 -4.77 -11.04 -14.98
CA GLY A 55 -4.74 -11.03 -13.51
C GLY A 55 -5.17 -12.33 -12.83
N GLN A 56 -5.56 -13.37 -13.59
CA GLN A 56 -6.03 -14.64 -13.02
C GLN A 56 -4.89 -15.59 -12.65
N ASP A 57 -3.69 -15.38 -13.19
CA ASP A 57 -2.49 -16.14 -12.87
C ASP A 57 -1.56 -15.31 -11.99
N SER A 58 -1.82 -15.34 -10.69
CA SER A 58 -1.03 -14.63 -9.70
C SER A 58 0.42 -15.08 -9.67
N HIS A 59 0.74 -16.31 -10.07
CA HIS A 59 2.12 -16.79 -10.12
C HIS A 59 2.90 -16.07 -11.23
N THR A 60 2.34 -16.05 -12.44
CA THR A 60 2.94 -15.33 -13.58
C THR A 60 3.05 -13.82 -13.30
N VAL A 61 2.07 -13.21 -12.62
CA VAL A 61 2.16 -11.81 -12.19
C VAL A 61 3.32 -11.61 -11.21
N ASN A 62 3.46 -12.47 -10.21
CA ASN A 62 4.53 -12.35 -9.21
C ASN A 62 5.93 -12.55 -9.80
N ASP A 63 6.07 -13.36 -10.84
CA ASP A 63 7.35 -13.57 -11.53
C ASP A 63 7.73 -12.36 -12.42
N LEU A 64 6.75 -11.77 -13.12
CA LEU A 64 6.99 -10.68 -14.07
C LEU A 64 7.05 -9.30 -13.41
N LEU A 65 6.33 -9.07 -12.32
CA LEU A 65 6.24 -7.77 -11.67
C LEU A 65 7.61 -7.20 -11.24
N PRO A 66 8.53 -7.96 -10.60
CA PRO A 66 9.88 -7.48 -10.29
C PRO A 66 10.67 -7.03 -11.51
N VAL A 67 10.52 -7.75 -12.63
CA VAL A 67 11.22 -7.46 -13.88
C VAL A 67 10.67 -6.17 -14.49
N ALA A 68 9.35 -6.03 -14.55
CA ALA A 68 8.69 -4.82 -15.05
C ALA A 68 9.06 -3.58 -14.22
N LEU A 69 9.07 -3.70 -12.88
CA LEU A 69 9.49 -2.61 -11.99
C LEU A 69 10.96 -2.21 -12.23
N ALA A 70 11.85 -3.18 -12.42
CA ALA A 70 13.25 -2.90 -12.74
C ALA A 70 13.41 -2.16 -14.09
N GLU A 71 12.62 -2.52 -15.11
CA GLU A 71 12.61 -1.82 -16.41
C GLU A 71 12.09 -0.38 -16.31
N LEU A 72 11.21 -0.12 -15.34
CA LEU A 72 10.72 1.21 -14.97
C LEU A 72 11.74 2.01 -14.14
N GLY A 73 12.90 1.42 -13.80
CA GLY A 73 13.89 2.03 -12.92
C GLY A 73 13.50 2.01 -11.45
N THR A 74 12.49 1.22 -11.07
CA THR A 74 12.03 1.06 -9.71
C THR A 74 12.75 -0.10 -9.03
N THR A 75 13.48 0.20 -7.96
CA THR A 75 14.13 -0.81 -7.14
C THR A 75 13.17 -1.34 -6.08
N LEU A 76 13.11 -2.66 -5.92
CA LEU A 76 12.41 -3.25 -4.78
C LEU A 76 13.10 -2.83 -3.47
N PRO A 77 12.33 -2.47 -2.43
CA PRO A 77 12.88 -2.26 -1.10
C PRO A 77 13.69 -3.49 -0.65
N SER A 78 14.87 -3.25 -0.09
CA SER A 78 15.80 -4.30 0.32
C SER A 78 15.46 -4.95 1.67
N THR A 79 14.53 -4.34 2.43
CA THR A 79 14.08 -4.81 3.74
C THR A 79 12.57 -4.64 3.88
N THR A 80 11.96 -5.46 4.73
CA THR A 80 10.55 -5.36 5.10
C THR A 80 10.22 -3.98 5.68
N VAL A 81 11.10 -3.43 6.52
CA VAL A 81 10.95 -2.09 7.12
C VAL A 81 10.93 -0.99 6.07
N ALA A 82 11.82 -1.04 5.08
CA ALA A 82 11.82 -0.08 3.98
C ALA A 82 10.53 -0.17 3.14
N ALA A 83 10.03 -1.39 2.89
CA ALA A 83 8.76 -1.59 2.20
C ALA A 83 7.57 -1.05 3.02
N ALA A 84 7.51 -1.35 4.31
CA ALA A 84 6.47 -0.86 5.20
C ALA A 84 6.49 0.68 5.33
N SER A 85 7.68 1.28 5.46
CA SER A 85 7.83 2.74 5.50
C SER A 85 7.28 3.43 4.25
N GLU A 86 7.55 2.87 3.07
CA GLU A 86 7.02 3.39 1.81
C GLU A 86 5.51 3.19 1.70
N ALA A 87 4.98 2.01 2.06
CA ALA A 87 3.55 1.77 2.09
C ALA A 87 2.81 2.72 3.05
N PHE A 88 3.35 2.91 4.25
CA PHE A 88 2.83 3.85 5.25
C PHE A 88 2.90 5.30 4.78
N ARG A 89 3.99 5.72 4.11
CA ARG A 89 4.08 7.05 3.50
C ARG A 89 2.90 7.31 2.56
N GLN A 90 2.54 6.32 1.75
CA GLN A 90 1.43 6.48 0.81
C GLN A 90 0.05 6.47 1.48
N LEU A 91 -0.17 5.58 2.46
CA LEU A 91 -1.38 5.63 3.28
C LEU A 91 -1.54 7.01 3.95
N ALA A 92 -0.44 7.57 4.46
CA ALA A 92 -0.43 8.89 5.08
C ALA A 92 -0.78 10.02 4.08
N GLU A 93 -0.23 9.99 2.87
CA GLU A 93 -0.58 10.95 1.80
C GLU A 93 -2.04 10.84 1.40
N MET A 94 -2.57 9.62 1.27
CA MET A 94 -3.99 9.39 0.95
C MET A 94 -4.91 9.93 2.05
N CYS A 95 -4.57 9.65 3.31
CA CYS A 95 -5.32 10.13 4.46
C CYS A 95 -5.35 11.66 4.52
N LEU A 96 -4.19 12.32 4.43
CA LEU A 96 -4.09 13.77 4.53
C LEU A 96 -4.63 14.51 3.31
N SER A 97 -4.77 13.82 2.17
CA SER A 97 -5.44 14.35 0.98
C SER A 97 -6.95 14.06 0.97
N GLU A 98 -7.52 13.51 2.05
CA GLU A 98 -8.93 13.10 2.15
C GLU A 98 -9.36 12.05 1.11
N ARG A 99 -8.38 11.30 0.56
CA ARG A 99 -8.59 10.21 -0.41
C ARG A 99 -8.79 8.86 0.26
N ALA A 100 -8.50 8.76 1.55
CA ALA A 100 -8.70 7.59 2.39
C ALA A 100 -9.21 8.00 3.78
N GLY A 101 -10.18 7.25 4.31
CA GLY A 101 -10.68 7.45 5.67
C GLY A 101 -9.75 6.88 6.74
N GLU A 102 -9.76 7.46 7.94
CA GLU A 102 -8.83 7.12 9.02
C GLU A 102 -9.00 5.68 9.54
N LEU A 103 -10.23 5.17 9.58
CA LEU A 103 -10.50 3.77 9.92
C LEU A 103 -9.88 2.82 8.88
N TRP A 104 -10.06 3.13 7.59
CA TRP A 104 -9.48 2.32 6.52
C TRP A 104 -7.96 2.30 6.59
N VAL A 105 -7.32 3.44 6.89
CA VAL A 105 -5.87 3.52 7.09
C VAL A 105 -5.43 2.63 8.26
N THR A 106 -6.16 2.64 9.37
CA THR A 106 -5.88 1.79 10.54
C THR A 106 -5.93 0.30 10.16
N GLN A 107 -6.95 -0.12 9.41
CA GLN A 107 -7.09 -1.49 8.91
C GLN A 107 -5.93 -1.90 7.99
N GLN A 108 -5.51 -1.00 7.09
CA GLN A 108 -4.35 -1.27 6.23
C GLN A 108 -3.04 -1.37 7.02
N VAL A 109 -2.88 -0.59 8.11
CA VAL A 109 -1.73 -0.72 9.01
C VAL A 109 -1.73 -2.10 9.67
N ASP A 110 -2.85 -2.57 10.19
CA ASP A 110 -2.96 -3.89 10.81
C ASP A 110 -2.62 -5.03 9.83
N ASP A 111 -3.10 -4.91 8.59
CA ASP A 111 -2.80 -5.85 7.50
C ASP A 111 -1.30 -5.90 7.15
N ILE A 112 -0.64 -4.74 7.09
CA ILE A 112 0.79 -4.62 6.78
C ILE A 112 1.63 -5.17 7.93
N VAL A 113 1.34 -4.81 9.18
CA VAL A 113 2.09 -5.30 10.36
C VAL A 113 1.97 -6.82 10.47
N THR A 114 0.77 -7.37 10.25
CA THR A 114 0.55 -8.82 10.27
C THR A 114 1.38 -9.54 9.20
N ARG A 115 1.45 -9.00 7.99
CA ARG A 115 2.23 -9.60 6.89
C ARG A 115 3.74 -9.39 7.02
N ALA A 116 4.14 -8.35 7.74
CA ALA A 116 5.52 -8.16 8.18
C ALA A 116 5.91 -9.07 9.36
N ASP A 117 5.09 -10.06 9.72
CA ASP A 117 5.32 -10.98 10.84
C ASP A 117 5.54 -10.25 12.17
N TYR A 118 4.81 -9.15 12.38
CA TYR A 118 4.89 -8.33 13.59
C TYR A 118 6.31 -7.79 13.87
N ASP A 119 7.07 -7.50 12.81
CA ASP A 119 8.40 -6.91 12.93
C ASP A 119 8.34 -5.61 13.76
N ASN A 120 9.08 -5.57 14.87
CA ASN A 120 9.11 -4.44 15.78
C ASN A 120 9.60 -3.16 15.08
N GLU A 121 10.52 -3.27 14.12
CA GLU A 121 11.00 -2.10 13.37
C GLU A 121 9.90 -1.52 12.48
N VAL A 122 8.94 -2.34 12.03
CA VAL A 122 7.75 -1.89 11.30
C VAL A 122 6.74 -1.24 12.26
N ILE A 123 6.52 -1.84 13.43
CA ILE A 123 5.63 -1.28 14.46
C ILE A 123 6.15 0.07 14.96
N ASP A 124 7.47 0.23 15.11
CA ASP A 124 8.13 1.45 15.57
C ASP A 124 8.03 2.62 14.58
N LEU A 125 7.61 2.38 13.33
CA LEU A 125 7.30 3.46 12.38
C LEU A 125 6.09 4.29 12.87
N PRO A 126 6.05 5.60 12.58
CA PRO A 126 4.97 6.47 13.05
C PRO A 126 3.55 5.98 12.75
N LEU A 127 3.33 5.41 11.56
CA LEU A 127 2.03 4.82 11.21
C LEU A 127 1.83 3.43 11.80
N GLY A 128 2.91 2.67 12.01
CA GLY A 128 2.89 1.34 12.64
C GLY A 128 2.37 1.37 14.08
N GLN A 129 2.50 2.52 14.76
CA GLN A 129 1.95 2.75 16.10
C GLN A 129 0.41 2.70 16.16
N LEU A 130 -0.28 2.71 15.03
CA LEU A 130 -1.74 2.50 14.96
C LEU A 130 -2.12 1.03 15.06
N TYR A 131 -1.16 0.10 15.00
CA TYR A 131 -1.40 -1.33 15.13
C TYR A 131 -2.19 -1.67 16.38
N GLY A 132 -3.24 -2.48 16.23
CA GLY A 132 -4.09 -2.93 17.34
C GLY A 132 -5.07 -1.86 17.87
N THR A 133 -5.23 -0.75 17.16
CA THR A 133 -6.22 0.28 17.52
C THR A 133 -7.56 0.10 16.80
N GLU A 134 -7.70 -0.87 15.87
CA GLU A 134 -8.95 -1.11 15.14
C GLU A 134 -10.16 -1.34 16.08
N ASP A 135 -9.97 -2.13 17.14
CA ASP A 135 -11.03 -2.44 18.12
C ASP A 135 -11.61 -1.18 18.79
N ALA A 136 -10.80 -0.12 18.93
CA ALA A 136 -11.25 1.14 19.53
C ALA A 136 -12.30 1.87 18.66
N TRP A 137 -12.40 1.55 17.37
CA TRP A 137 -13.39 2.13 16.46
C TRP A 137 -14.77 1.48 16.57
N GLN A 138 -14.87 0.28 17.15
CA GLN A 138 -16.09 -0.52 17.21
C GLN A 138 -16.80 -0.46 18.58
N GLY A 139 -16.15 0.07 19.62
CA GLY A 139 -16.59 -0.08 21.02
C GLY A 139 -17.17 1.17 21.68
N ASP A 140 -18.11 0.96 22.61
CA ASP A 140 -18.76 1.98 23.46
C ASP A 140 -17.90 2.41 24.68
N GLY A 141 -16.59 2.11 24.64
CA GLY A 141 -15.64 2.36 25.73
C GLY A 141 -14.23 2.78 25.27
N GLY A 142 -14.04 3.02 23.97
CA GLY A 142 -12.81 3.60 23.42
C GLY A 142 -12.80 5.12 23.49
N PRO A 143 -11.68 5.76 23.08
CA PRO A 143 -11.63 7.21 22.87
C PRO A 143 -12.73 7.66 21.89
N PRO A 144 -13.17 8.92 21.95
CA PRO A 144 -14.08 9.48 20.96
C PRO A 144 -13.54 9.29 19.54
N ILE A 145 -14.42 9.03 18.57
CA ILE A 145 -14.05 8.84 17.15
C ILE A 145 -13.19 10.00 16.61
N GLU A 146 -13.49 11.25 17.02
CA GLU A 146 -12.70 12.40 16.60
C GLU A 146 -11.28 12.40 17.18
N GLU A 147 -11.08 11.84 18.37
CA GLU A 147 -9.75 11.65 18.95
C GLU A 147 -8.97 10.57 18.19
N LEU A 148 -9.63 9.47 17.80
CA LEU A 148 -9.03 8.43 16.95
C LEU A 148 -8.62 8.99 15.59
N LYS A 149 -9.50 9.75 14.93
CA LYS A 149 -9.17 10.43 13.66
C LYS A 149 -7.98 11.38 13.81
N ASN A 150 -7.96 12.18 14.87
CA ASN A 150 -6.85 13.10 15.13
C ASN A 150 -5.53 12.36 15.36
N THR A 151 -5.59 11.21 16.05
CA THR A 151 -4.43 10.34 16.27
C THR A 151 -3.90 9.80 14.96
N VAL A 152 -4.77 9.25 14.10
CA VAL A 152 -4.38 8.75 12.76
C VAL A 152 -3.74 9.86 11.95
N ARG A 153 -4.37 11.05 11.87
CA ARG A 153 -3.81 12.20 11.14
C ARG A 153 -2.46 12.65 11.69
N ALA A 154 -2.26 12.61 13.01
CA ALA A 154 -0.99 12.93 13.65
C ALA A 154 0.11 11.91 13.27
N CYS A 155 -0.22 10.62 13.29
CA CYS A 155 0.66 9.55 12.82
C CYS A 155 0.98 9.69 11.32
N CYS A 156 -0.01 10.00 10.47
CA CYS A 156 0.20 10.29 9.05
C CYS A 156 1.19 11.45 8.86
N ALA A 157 0.97 12.56 9.55
CA ALA A 157 1.85 13.72 9.47
C ALA A 157 3.26 13.44 10.03
N ALA A 158 3.41 12.54 10.99
CA ALA A 158 4.70 12.11 11.49
C ALA A 158 5.42 11.19 10.49
N GLN A 159 4.69 10.26 9.85
CA GLN A 159 5.24 9.37 8.83
C GLN A 159 5.84 10.15 7.65
N LEU A 160 5.14 11.17 7.15
CA LEU A 160 5.65 12.00 6.04
C LEU A 160 6.84 12.89 6.42
N ARG A 161 7.07 13.14 7.71
CA ARG A 161 8.24 13.91 8.18
C ARG A 161 9.46 13.04 8.44
N ALA A 162 9.26 11.73 8.63
CA ALA A 162 10.31 10.76 8.88
C ALA A 162 10.88 10.15 7.58
N ALA A 163 10.13 10.25 6.48
CA ALA A 163 10.49 9.75 5.15
C ALA A 163 11.41 10.71 4.37
#